data_AF-A0A4S4EMM0-F1
#
_entry.id   AF-A0A4S4EMM0-F1
#
_cell.length_a   1.000
_cell.length_b   1.000
_cell.length_c   1.000
_cell.angle_alpha   90.00
_cell.angle_beta   90.00
_cell.angle_gamma   90.00
#
_symmetry.space_group_name_H-M   'P 1'
#
loop_
_entity.id
_entity.type
_entity.pdbx_description
1 polymer ?
#
loop_
_entity_poly.entity_id
_entity_poly.type
_entity_poly.pdbx_seq_one_letter_code
_entity_poly.pdbx_strand_id
1 'polypeptide(L)'
;MGDREEWRSERGIGVAKKGRKDWKGANEEDERVALAVDPKHGHWWLQFGPGLLVGYWPSFLFSHLRSHASMVQFGGEIVNTRSSLGGGSRSHTSTQMGSGHFADEGFGKASYFRNLQVVDWDNNLIPLSNLHFLADHPTCYDIRAGTNTLWGDYFYFGGPGRNIRCP
;
A
#
# COMPACT_ATOMS: atom_id res chain seq x y z
N MET A 1 -20.98 -5.73 32.33
CA MET A 1 -19.67 -5.03 32.38
C MET A 1 -18.71 -5.83 31.52
N GLY A 2 -18.11 -5.18 30.55
CA GLY A 2 -17.39 -5.77 29.43
C GLY A 2 -17.14 -4.63 28.46
N ASP A 3 -16.07 -3.91 28.73
CA ASP A 3 -15.74 -2.62 28.15
C ASP A 3 -15.54 -2.77 26.64
N ARG A 4 -16.39 -2.09 25.87
CA ARG A 4 -16.20 -1.92 24.44
C ARG A 4 -15.41 -0.64 24.25
N GLU A 5 -14.09 -0.76 24.33
CA GLU A 5 -13.15 0.28 23.92
C GLU A 5 -13.39 0.57 22.43
N GLU A 6 -14.00 1.72 22.14
CA GLU A 6 -14.24 2.25 20.81
C GLU A 6 -12.94 2.90 20.31
N TRP A 7 -12.20 2.19 19.45
CA TRP A 7 -11.04 2.78 18.79
C TRP A 7 -11.51 3.72 17.69
N ARG A 8 -11.39 5.02 17.93
CA ARG A 8 -11.75 6.10 17.02
C ARG A 8 -10.47 6.85 16.65
N SER A 9 -10.11 6.91 15.36
CA SER A 9 -9.23 7.92 14.72
C SER A 9 -8.08 7.33 13.89
N GLU A 10 -8.18 7.36 12.56
CA GLU A 10 -7.01 7.37 11.67
C GLU A 10 -6.96 8.72 10.94
N ARG A 11 -5.97 9.58 11.23
CA ARG A 11 -5.82 10.89 10.56
C ARG A 11 -4.77 10.90 9.47
N GLY A 12 -4.12 9.77 9.22
CA GLY A 12 -3.17 9.65 8.13
C GLY A 12 -2.42 8.34 8.11
N ILE A 13 -1.58 8.21 7.10
CA ILE A 13 -0.88 6.99 6.70
C ILE A 13 0.56 7.38 6.37
N GLY A 14 1.55 6.71 6.93
CA GLY A 14 2.96 6.87 6.57
C GLY A 14 3.57 5.53 6.20
N VAL A 15 4.20 5.42 5.04
CA VAL A 15 4.79 4.16 4.55
C VAL A 15 6.06 4.38 3.77
N ALA A 16 7.04 3.49 3.92
CA ALA A 16 8.11 3.35 2.96
C ALA A 16 7.75 2.30 1.90
N LYS A 17 7.81 2.66 0.62
CA LYS A 17 7.60 1.74 -0.52
C LYS A 17 8.88 1.60 -1.35
N LYS A 18 8.94 0.57 -2.18
CA LYS A 18 9.96 0.39 -3.21
C LYS A 18 9.48 0.93 -4.56
N GLY A 19 10.23 1.86 -5.16
CA GLY A 19 10.07 2.31 -6.54
C GLY A 19 10.48 1.26 -7.59
N ARG A 20 9.82 1.29 -8.77
CA ARG A 20 10.17 0.45 -9.93
C ARG A 20 11.51 0.91 -10.54
N LYS A 21 12.36 -0.04 -10.93
CA LYS A 21 13.67 0.21 -11.56
C LYS A 21 13.74 -0.44 -12.92
N ASP A 22 14.05 0.35 -13.95
CA ASP A 22 14.25 -0.14 -15.31
C ASP A 22 15.74 -0.18 -15.74
N TRP A 23 16.70 -0.08 -14.80
CA TRP A 23 18.15 -0.03 -15.11
C TRP A 23 19.01 -0.98 -14.26
N LYS A 24 19.92 -1.73 -14.91
CA LYS A 24 20.89 -2.60 -14.25
C LYS A 24 21.99 -1.78 -13.55
N GLY A 25 22.10 -1.92 -12.23
CA GLY A 25 23.16 -1.30 -11.41
C GLY A 25 22.68 -0.40 -10.26
N ALA A 26 21.38 -0.19 -10.08
CA ALA A 26 20.85 0.71 -9.05
C ALA A 26 20.61 0.01 -7.69
N ASN A 27 21.16 0.59 -6.61
CA ASN A 27 20.99 0.15 -5.21
C ASN A 27 19.54 0.34 -4.72
N GLU A 28 19.03 -0.52 -3.82
CA GLU A 28 17.68 -0.39 -3.24
C GLU A 28 17.48 0.96 -2.55
N GLU A 29 16.39 1.66 -2.91
CA GLU A 29 16.04 2.96 -2.36
C GLU A 29 14.65 2.86 -1.73
N ASP A 30 14.52 3.39 -0.51
CA ASP A 30 13.26 3.47 0.20
C ASP A 30 12.66 4.86 -0.01
N GLU A 31 11.47 4.93 -0.57
CA GLU A 31 10.74 6.19 -0.66
C GLU A 31 9.62 6.24 0.36
N ARG A 32 9.62 7.29 1.19
CA ARG A 32 8.55 7.56 2.14
C ARG A 32 7.38 8.23 1.43
N VAL A 33 6.17 7.78 1.71
CA VAL A 33 4.92 8.39 1.28
C VAL A 33 4.06 8.58 2.52
N ALA A 34 3.56 9.79 2.74
CA ALA A 34 2.64 10.07 3.82
C ALA A 34 1.38 10.78 3.29
N LEU A 35 0.20 10.34 3.71
CA LEU A 35 -1.08 10.98 3.44
C LEU A 35 -1.71 11.34 4.79
N ALA A 36 -1.87 12.62 5.12
CA ALA A 36 -2.35 13.03 6.44
C ALA A 36 -3.29 14.23 6.38
N VAL A 37 -4.21 14.30 7.35
CA VAL A 37 -5.11 15.43 7.59
C VAL A 37 -4.39 16.48 8.43
N ASP A 38 -4.30 17.71 7.93
CA ASP A 38 -3.79 18.87 8.66
C ASP A 38 -4.66 19.14 9.88
N PRO A 39 -4.11 19.13 11.11
CA PRO A 39 -4.87 19.41 12.32
C PRO A 39 -5.48 20.81 12.36
N LYS A 40 -4.89 21.79 11.67
CA LYS A 40 -5.32 23.19 11.72
C LYS A 40 -6.51 23.46 10.82
N HIS A 41 -6.51 22.87 9.62
CA HIS A 41 -7.51 23.16 8.58
C HIS A 41 -8.39 21.95 8.23
N GLY A 42 -8.03 20.77 8.71
CA GLY A 42 -8.73 19.52 8.41
C GLY A 42 -8.57 19.10 6.96
N HIS A 43 -7.49 19.46 6.27
CA HIS A 43 -7.30 19.20 4.84
C HIS A 43 -6.26 18.10 4.61
N TRP A 44 -6.42 17.33 3.55
CA TRP A 44 -5.53 16.23 3.24
C TRP A 44 -4.28 16.72 2.51
N TRP A 45 -3.13 16.22 2.94
CA TRP A 45 -1.83 16.45 2.31
C TRP A 45 -1.19 15.13 1.94
N LEU A 46 -0.68 15.06 0.72
CA LEU A 46 0.21 14.00 0.27
C LEU A 46 1.65 14.51 0.29
N GLN A 47 2.50 13.84 1.06
CA GLN A 47 3.93 14.10 1.15
C GLN A 47 4.72 12.90 0.62
N PHE A 48 5.82 13.20 -0.07
CA PHE A 48 6.78 12.25 -0.60
C PHE A 48 8.18 12.57 -0.08
N GLY A 49 8.94 11.53 0.27
CA GLY A 49 10.28 11.65 0.82
C GLY A 49 10.32 12.49 2.11
N PRO A 50 11.42 13.24 2.34
CA PRO A 50 11.63 13.98 3.59
C PRO A 50 10.85 15.30 3.67
N GLY A 51 10.00 15.64 2.71
CA GLY A 51 9.33 16.94 2.72
C GLY A 51 8.58 17.38 1.47
N LEU A 52 8.63 16.63 0.37
CA LEU A 52 8.01 17.07 -0.89
C LEU A 52 6.48 16.96 -0.78
N LEU A 53 5.78 18.09 -0.72
CA LEU A 53 4.32 18.12 -0.82
C LEU A 53 3.92 17.88 -2.27
N VAL A 54 3.30 16.73 -2.52
CA VAL A 54 2.86 16.29 -3.85
C VAL A 54 1.44 16.79 -4.13
N GLY A 55 0.59 16.89 -3.11
CA GLY A 55 -0.80 17.28 -3.32
C GLY A 55 -1.53 17.70 -2.06
N TYR A 56 -2.63 18.39 -2.30
CA TYR A 56 -3.50 18.98 -1.30
C TYR A 56 -4.96 18.81 -1.71
N TRP A 57 -5.79 18.35 -0.79
CA TRP A 57 -7.22 18.19 -1.00
C TRP A 57 -8.01 18.77 0.17
N PRO A 58 -8.79 19.83 -0.06
CA PRO A 58 -9.74 20.32 0.93
C PRO A 58 -10.72 19.24 1.37
N SER A 59 -11.07 19.23 2.66
CA SER A 59 -11.95 18.22 3.24
C SER A 59 -13.35 18.18 2.61
N PHE A 60 -13.86 19.32 2.15
CA PHE A 60 -15.19 19.38 1.53
C PHE A 60 -15.29 18.60 0.22
N LEU A 61 -14.17 18.21 -0.39
CA LEU A 61 -14.16 17.31 -1.54
C LEU A 61 -14.55 15.87 -1.16
N PHE A 62 -14.51 15.53 0.13
CA PHE A 62 -14.76 14.19 0.62
C PHE A 62 -16.03 14.13 1.46
N SER A 63 -16.85 13.10 1.21
CA SER A 63 -17.99 12.75 2.03
C SER A 63 -17.56 11.94 3.26
N HIS A 64 -16.82 10.85 3.05
CA HIS A 64 -16.45 9.89 4.10
C HIS A 64 -15.09 10.16 4.73
N LEU A 65 -14.18 10.81 4.00
CA LEU A 65 -12.83 11.14 4.47
C LEU A 65 -12.72 12.59 4.96
N ARG A 66 -13.83 13.26 5.27
CA ARG A 66 -13.83 14.69 5.57
C ARG A 66 -12.97 15.06 6.79
N SER A 67 -12.94 14.20 7.79
CA SER A 67 -12.26 14.45 9.07
C SER A 67 -11.21 13.41 9.44
N HIS A 68 -11.40 12.16 9.04
CA HIS A 68 -10.50 11.05 9.32
C HIS A 68 -10.76 9.89 8.34
N ALA A 69 -9.80 8.99 8.22
CA ALA A 69 -10.02 7.65 7.72
C ALA A 69 -10.52 6.73 8.85
N SER A 70 -11.29 5.73 8.46
CA SER A 70 -11.72 4.62 9.34
C SER A 70 -11.17 3.27 8.87
N MET A 71 -10.50 3.28 7.72
CA MET A 71 -9.84 2.14 7.13
C MET A 71 -8.67 2.65 6.28
N VAL A 72 -7.53 2.00 6.45
CA VAL A 72 -6.36 2.17 5.60
C VAL A 72 -6.09 0.89 4.82
N GLN A 73 -5.83 1.03 3.52
CA GLN A 73 -5.41 -0.08 2.66
C GLN A 73 -4.08 0.24 1.99
N PHE A 74 -3.22 -0.78 1.94
CA PHE A 74 -1.93 -0.75 1.27
C PHE A 74 -1.90 -1.86 0.23
N GLY A 75 -1.27 -1.60 -0.92
CA GLY A 75 -1.09 -2.65 -1.92
C GLY A 75 -0.98 -2.09 -3.32
N GLY A 76 -1.44 -2.90 -4.27
CA GLY A 76 -1.54 -2.55 -5.68
C GLY A 76 -2.73 -3.25 -6.31
N GLU A 77 -3.25 -2.66 -7.39
CA GLU A 77 -4.37 -3.19 -8.14
C GLU A 77 -3.96 -3.38 -9.59
N ILE A 78 -4.40 -4.48 -10.21
CA ILE A 78 -4.25 -4.73 -11.63
C ILE A 78 -5.62 -4.78 -12.26
N VAL A 79 -5.92 -3.79 -13.10
CA VAL A 79 -7.18 -3.71 -13.84
C VAL A 79 -6.94 -4.11 -15.29
N ASN A 80 -7.68 -5.12 -15.76
CA ASN A 80 -7.69 -5.54 -17.15
C ASN A 80 -9.13 -5.48 -17.70
N THR A 81 -9.42 -4.49 -18.54
CA THR A 81 -10.76 -4.30 -19.15
C THR A 81 -10.94 -5.09 -20.45
N ARG A 82 -9.88 -5.68 -21.01
CA ARG A 82 -9.96 -6.47 -22.25
C ARG A 82 -10.58 -7.85 -22.02
N SER A 83 -10.48 -8.40 -20.82
CA SER A 83 -11.12 -9.68 -20.46
C SER A 83 -12.63 -9.56 -20.33
N SER A 84 -13.17 -8.38 -20.01
CA SER A 84 -14.59 -8.11 -19.81
C SER A 84 -15.34 -7.66 -21.07
N LEU A 85 -14.65 -7.21 -22.11
CA LEU A 85 -15.26 -6.77 -23.39
C LEU A 85 -15.48 -7.89 -24.42
N GLY A 86 -15.44 -9.16 -24.01
CA GLY A 86 -15.88 -10.32 -24.82
C GLY A 86 -15.06 -10.64 -26.08
N GLY A 87 -14.11 -9.78 -26.49
CA GLY A 87 -13.28 -9.95 -27.70
C GLY A 87 -11.85 -10.43 -27.46
N GLY A 88 -11.48 -10.72 -26.21
CA GLY A 88 -10.12 -11.14 -25.81
C GLY A 88 -10.04 -12.59 -25.32
N SER A 89 -8.88 -13.21 -25.49
CA SER A 89 -8.57 -14.53 -24.93
C SER A 89 -8.83 -14.56 -23.41
N ARG A 90 -9.39 -15.67 -22.89
CA ARG A 90 -9.72 -15.93 -21.45
C ARG A 90 -8.50 -15.97 -20.50
N SER A 91 -7.36 -15.48 -20.99
CA SER A 91 -6.04 -15.55 -20.38
C SER A 91 -5.84 -14.35 -19.46
N HIS A 92 -5.22 -14.57 -18.30
CA HIS A 92 -4.88 -13.50 -17.37
C HIS A 92 -3.93 -12.48 -18.06
N THR A 93 -3.93 -11.22 -17.60
CA THR A 93 -2.98 -10.23 -18.12
C THR A 93 -1.54 -10.58 -17.76
N SER A 94 -0.60 -10.28 -18.66
CA SER A 94 0.85 -10.35 -18.40
C SER A 94 1.39 -9.08 -17.71
N THR A 95 0.51 -8.18 -17.25
CA THR A 95 0.92 -7.01 -16.47
C THR A 95 1.57 -7.48 -15.17
N GLN A 96 2.79 -7.02 -14.92
CA GLN A 96 3.52 -7.31 -13.68
C GLN A 96 3.05 -6.37 -12.56
N MET A 97 2.88 -6.91 -11.35
CA MET A 97 2.66 -6.11 -10.14
C MET A 97 4.00 -5.91 -9.42
N GLY A 98 4.28 -4.68 -8.99
CA GLY A 98 5.54 -4.33 -8.33
C GLY A 98 6.74 -4.58 -9.23
N SER A 99 7.68 -5.41 -8.77
CA SER A 99 8.86 -5.83 -9.54
C SER A 99 8.58 -7.00 -10.49
N GLY A 100 7.38 -7.60 -10.46
CA GLY A 100 7.05 -8.81 -11.22
C GLY A 100 7.51 -10.11 -10.57
N HIS A 101 8.21 -10.05 -9.44
CA HIS A 101 8.57 -11.20 -8.60
C HIS A 101 7.48 -11.50 -7.57
N PHE A 102 7.34 -12.78 -7.21
CA PHE A 102 6.46 -13.19 -6.12
C PHE A 102 7.02 -12.76 -4.76
N ALA A 103 6.14 -12.52 -3.79
CA ALA A 103 6.42 -12.06 -2.45
C ALA A 103 7.36 -13.00 -1.69
N ASP A 104 7.28 -14.31 -1.95
CA ASP A 104 8.17 -15.32 -1.38
C ASP A 104 9.65 -15.15 -1.77
N GLU A 105 9.94 -14.43 -2.85
CA GLU A 105 11.31 -14.14 -3.25
C GLU A 105 11.99 -13.08 -2.35
N GLY A 106 11.20 -12.34 -1.57
CA GLY A 106 11.68 -11.48 -0.48
C GLY A 106 12.55 -10.29 -0.92
N PHE A 107 13.38 -9.82 0.01
CA PHE A 107 14.25 -8.66 -0.18
C PHE A 107 15.22 -8.84 -1.37
N GLY A 108 15.56 -7.76 -2.06
CA GLY A 108 16.36 -7.80 -3.29
C GLY A 108 15.55 -8.13 -4.55
N LYS A 109 14.38 -8.78 -4.43
CA LYS A 109 13.61 -9.27 -5.57
C LYS A 109 12.18 -8.76 -5.60
N ALA A 110 11.38 -9.09 -4.59
CA ALA A 110 10.00 -8.64 -4.48
C ALA A 110 9.90 -7.13 -4.23
N SER A 111 8.73 -6.56 -4.52
CA SER A 111 8.37 -5.22 -4.04
C SER A 111 7.89 -5.31 -2.60
N TYR A 112 8.04 -4.24 -1.83
CA TYR A 112 7.60 -4.20 -0.44
C TYR A 112 7.04 -2.84 -0.05
N PHE A 113 6.23 -2.89 0.99
CA PHE A 113 5.99 -1.75 1.87
C PHE A 113 6.53 -2.12 3.25
N ARG A 114 7.17 -1.17 3.93
CA ARG A 114 7.74 -1.38 5.27
C ARG A 114 7.55 -0.15 6.15
N ASN A 115 7.77 -0.34 7.45
CA ASN A 115 7.54 0.66 8.48
C ASN A 115 6.14 1.26 8.35
N LEU A 116 5.15 0.38 8.23
CA LEU A 116 3.74 0.74 8.08
C LEU A 116 3.22 1.37 9.39
N GLN A 117 2.77 2.62 9.29
CA GLN A 117 2.29 3.38 10.45
C GLN A 117 1.08 4.23 10.07
N VAL A 118 0.24 4.50 11.06
CA VAL A 118 -0.89 5.44 10.96
C VAL A 118 -0.65 6.62 11.88
N VAL A 119 -1.22 7.76 11.51
CA VAL A 119 -1.17 8.98 12.32
C VAL A 119 -2.46 9.08 13.12
N ASP A 120 -2.35 9.19 14.44
CA ASP A 120 -3.48 9.36 15.34
C ASP A 120 -3.96 10.83 15.41
N TRP A 121 -4.90 11.10 16.32
CA TRP A 121 -5.46 12.45 16.51
C TRP A 121 -4.48 13.45 17.13
N ASP A 122 -3.45 12.95 17.81
CA ASP A 122 -2.37 13.69 18.47
C ASP A 122 -1.13 13.86 17.58
N ASN A 123 -1.22 13.45 16.30
CA ASN A 123 -0.11 13.40 15.34
C ASN A 123 1.01 12.42 15.71
N ASN A 124 0.73 11.40 16.52
CA ASN A 124 1.67 10.33 16.78
C ASN A 124 1.61 9.28 15.67
N LEU A 125 2.78 8.76 15.30
CA LEU A 125 2.89 7.58 14.44
C LEU A 125 2.68 6.32 15.28
N ILE A 126 1.59 5.62 15.02
CA ILE A 126 1.25 4.37 15.69
C ILE A 126 1.50 3.20 14.73
N PRO A 127 2.16 2.11 15.18
CA PRO A 127 2.22 0.86 14.44
C PRO A 127 0.82 0.33 14.12
N LEU A 128 0.71 -0.44 13.06
CA LEU A 128 -0.58 -1.02 12.69
C LEU A 128 -0.94 -2.16 13.64
N SER A 129 -2.16 -2.11 14.18
CA SER A 129 -2.77 -3.26 14.85
C SER A 129 -3.78 -3.90 13.90
N ASN A 130 -3.81 -5.24 13.86
CA ASN A 130 -4.77 -6.03 13.05
C ASN A 130 -4.65 -5.87 11.52
N LEU A 131 -3.43 -6.03 10.98
CA LEU A 131 -3.23 -6.11 9.54
C LEU A 131 -3.88 -7.36 8.93
N HIS A 132 -4.74 -7.15 7.95
CA HIS A 132 -5.30 -8.21 7.10
C HIS A 132 -4.66 -8.17 5.72
N PHE A 133 -4.20 -9.32 5.24
CA PHE A 133 -3.56 -9.46 3.93
C PHE A 133 -4.49 -10.24 2.99
N LEU A 134 -4.71 -9.69 1.79
CA LEU A 134 -5.58 -10.28 0.78
C LEU A 134 -4.85 -10.30 -0.55
N ALA A 135 -4.92 -11.44 -1.24
CA ALA A 135 -4.57 -11.58 -2.64
C ALA A 135 -5.70 -12.32 -3.35
N ASP A 136 -6.38 -11.66 -4.28
CA ASP A 136 -7.53 -12.25 -4.97
C ASP A 136 -7.12 -13.45 -5.83
N HIS A 137 -5.94 -13.36 -6.44
CA HIS A 137 -5.39 -14.39 -7.32
C HIS A 137 -3.92 -14.67 -6.96
N PRO A 138 -3.66 -15.43 -5.87
CA PRO A 138 -2.31 -15.64 -5.32
C PRO A 138 -1.35 -16.34 -6.30
N THR A 139 -1.88 -17.08 -7.29
CA THR A 139 -1.04 -17.70 -8.32
C THR A 139 -0.57 -16.72 -9.40
N CYS A 140 -1.19 -15.54 -9.49
CA CYS A 140 -0.85 -14.45 -10.42
C CYS A 140 -0.04 -13.36 -9.71
N TYR A 141 -0.51 -12.97 -8.52
CA TYR A 141 0.09 -11.98 -7.63
C TYR A 141 -0.13 -12.39 -6.18
N ASP A 142 0.91 -12.42 -5.37
CA ASP A 142 0.85 -12.83 -3.97
C ASP A 142 1.32 -11.71 -3.03
N ILE A 143 1.09 -11.96 -1.74
CA ILE A 143 1.47 -11.07 -0.64
C ILE A 143 2.00 -11.91 0.52
N ARG A 144 3.08 -11.45 1.15
CA ARG A 144 3.67 -12.09 2.32
C ARG A 144 4.10 -11.05 3.34
N ALA A 145 3.50 -11.13 4.52
CA ALA A 145 3.77 -10.22 5.61
C ALA A 145 4.88 -10.69 6.56
N GLY A 146 5.45 -9.75 7.29
CA GLY A 146 6.32 -10.00 8.42
C GLY A 146 6.39 -8.79 9.35
N THR A 147 6.99 -9.00 10.52
CA THR A 147 7.31 -7.93 11.46
C THR A 147 8.68 -8.18 12.08
N ASN A 148 9.52 -7.15 12.16
CA ASN A 148 10.79 -7.19 12.88
C ASN A 148 11.28 -5.78 13.22
N THR A 149 12.30 -5.68 14.07
CA THR A 149 12.82 -4.39 14.57
C THR A 149 13.48 -3.52 13.50
N LEU A 150 13.96 -4.10 12.40
CA LEU A 150 14.63 -3.37 11.32
C LEU A 150 13.64 -2.84 10.28
N TRP A 151 12.56 -3.57 10.03
CA TRP A 151 11.59 -3.29 8.97
C TRP A 151 10.25 -2.74 9.49
N GLY A 152 10.02 -2.79 10.82
CA GLY A 152 8.71 -2.56 11.42
C GLY A 152 7.71 -3.62 10.95
N ASP A 153 6.44 -3.24 10.84
CA ASP A 153 5.46 -4.03 10.09
C ASP A 153 5.66 -3.81 8.59
N TYR A 154 5.74 -4.92 7.85
CA TYR A 154 6.02 -4.89 6.42
C TYR A 154 5.32 -6.03 5.68
N PHE A 155 5.22 -5.88 4.38
CA PHE A 155 4.87 -6.99 3.50
C PHE A 155 5.60 -6.89 2.17
N TYR A 156 5.95 -8.05 1.62
CA TYR A 156 6.31 -8.23 0.23
C TYR A 156 5.05 -8.46 -0.60
N PHE A 157 5.04 -7.96 -1.82
CA PHE A 157 3.96 -8.17 -2.77
C PHE A 157 4.52 -8.17 -4.20
N GLY A 158 3.78 -8.80 -5.10
CA GLY A 158 4.07 -8.72 -6.52
C GLY A 158 3.64 -9.97 -7.26
N GLY A 159 4.09 -10.07 -8.51
CA GLY A 159 3.90 -11.26 -9.32
C GLY A 159 3.93 -10.94 -10.81
N PRO A 160 4.22 -11.93 -11.65
CA PRO A 160 4.39 -11.72 -13.08
C PRO A 160 3.06 -11.51 -13.81
N GLY A 161 1.92 -11.69 -13.14
CA GLY A 161 0.63 -11.86 -13.79
C GLY A 161 0.58 -13.22 -14.46
N ARG A 162 0.33 -13.24 -15.77
CA ARG A 162 0.19 -14.48 -16.54
C ARG A 162 1.43 -15.37 -16.44
N ASN A 163 1.24 -16.60 -15.98
CA ASN A 163 2.28 -17.62 -15.85
C ASN A 163 1.66 -19.03 -15.88
N ILE A 164 2.47 -20.09 -15.78
CA ILE A 164 1.98 -21.48 -15.85
C ILE A 164 0.93 -21.83 -14.77
N ARG A 165 0.96 -21.13 -13.62
CA ARG A 165 -0.01 -21.27 -12.51
C ARG A 165 -1.16 -20.27 -12.59
N CYS A 166 -1.09 -19.34 -13.54
CA CYS A 166 -2.09 -18.29 -13.80
C CYS A 166 -2.19 -18.05 -15.32
N PRO A 167 -2.90 -18.94 -16.06
CA PRO A 167 -2.95 -18.91 -17.52
C PRO A 167 -3.77 -17.76 -18.11
#